data_AF-A0A8J1MHZ5-F1
#
_entry.id   AF-A0A8J1MHZ5-F1
#
_cell.length_a   1.000
_cell.length_b   1.000
_cell.length_c   1.000
_cell.angle_alpha   90.00
_cell.angle_beta   90.00
_cell.angle_gamma   90.00
#
_symmetry.space_group_name_H-M   'P 1'
#
loop_
_entity.id
_entity.type
_entity.pdbx_description
1 polymer ?
#
loop_
_entity_poly.entity_id
_entity_poly.type
_entity_poly.pdbx_seq_one_letter_code
_entity_poly.pdbx_strand_id
1 'polypeptide(L)'
;MASQAGMKLDAPCATGGGKKSKEQRTLRLNINARERRRMHDLNDALDDLRLVIPYVHSPSVHKLSKMAILLLAKNYILMQAQALEEMRRLMAYLNQGQAISAGTSIPNSAAVALHPHSRCAESAQRGPSR
;
A
#
# COMPACT_ATOMS: atom_id res chain seq x y z
N MET A 1 -9.79 6.52 -76.70
CA MET A 1 -10.94 6.87 -75.84
C MET A 1 -10.41 7.44 -74.53
N ALA A 2 -10.34 8.77 -74.44
CA ALA A 2 -9.96 9.48 -73.23
C ALA A 2 -11.20 9.62 -72.35
N SER A 3 -11.21 8.98 -71.18
CA SER A 3 -12.33 9.04 -70.24
C SER A 3 -12.16 10.24 -69.31
N GLN A 4 -13.08 11.20 -69.42
CA GLN A 4 -13.25 12.31 -68.48
C GLN A 4 -13.75 11.76 -67.15
N ALA A 5 -13.05 12.09 -66.05
CA ALA A 5 -13.61 12.05 -64.71
C ALA A 5 -13.72 13.50 -64.21
N GLY A 6 -14.93 14.05 -64.28
CA GLY A 6 -15.26 15.38 -63.80
C GLY A 6 -15.13 15.46 -62.28
N MET A 7 -14.23 16.30 -61.82
CA MET A 7 -14.20 16.80 -60.45
C MET A 7 -15.40 17.74 -60.27
N LYS A 8 -16.41 17.30 -59.51
CA LYS A 8 -17.48 18.18 -59.02
C LYS A 8 -17.26 18.40 -57.53
N LEU A 9 -16.42 19.37 -57.22
CA LEU A 9 -16.43 20.04 -55.93
C LEU A 9 -17.59 21.05 -55.91
N ASP A 10 -17.97 21.41 -54.69
CA ASP A 10 -18.80 22.57 -54.31
C ASP A 10 -20.31 22.34 -54.18
N ALA A 11 -20.71 22.03 -52.94
CA ALA A 11 -21.86 22.70 -52.32
C ALA A 11 -21.55 22.98 -50.84
N PRO A 12 -21.76 24.22 -50.36
CA PRO A 12 -21.23 24.72 -49.09
C PRO A 12 -22.08 24.27 -47.90
N CYS A 13 -21.39 23.89 -46.82
CA CYS A 13 -21.96 23.61 -45.51
C CYS A 13 -22.65 24.87 -44.96
N ALA A 14 -23.98 24.85 -44.91
CA ALA A 14 -24.78 25.91 -44.30
C ALA A 14 -24.46 26.05 -42.80
N THR A 15 -24.02 27.24 -42.44
CA THR A 15 -23.55 27.68 -41.14
C THR A 15 -24.73 28.16 -40.29
N GLY A 16 -25.10 27.38 -39.27
CA GLY A 16 -26.14 27.78 -38.30
C GLY A 16 -25.97 27.26 -36.86
N GLY A 17 -24.99 26.38 -36.59
CA GLY A 17 -24.75 25.78 -35.27
C GLY A 17 -23.30 25.85 -34.77
N GLY A 18 -22.43 26.59 -35.47
CA GLY A 18 -20.98 26.49 -35.33
C GLY A 18 -20.40 26.93 -33.98
N LYS A 19 -21.04 27.84 -33.24
CA LYS A 19 -20.54 28.30 -31.93
C LYS A 19 -20.76 27.25 -30.84
N LYS A 20 -21.98 26.72 -30.72
CA LYS A 20 -22.32 25.62 -29.80
C LYS A 20 -21.53 24.34 -30.11
N SER A 21 -21.34 24.03 -31.40
CA SER A 21 -20.54 22.88 -31.83
C SER A 21 -19.04 23.03 -31.49
N LYS A 22 -18.47 24.22 -31.66
CA LYS A 22 -17.08 24.51 -31.27
C LYS A 22 -16.88 24.42 -29.76
N GLU A 23 -17.78 25.00 -28.96
CA GLU A 23 -17.75 24.88 -27.49
C GLU A 23 -17.86 23.43 -27.04
N GLN A 24 -18.77 22.65 -27.63
CA GLN A 24 -18.90 21.22 -27.34
C GLN A 24 -17.64 20.43 -27.69
N ARG A 25 -16.99 20.75 -28.82
CA ARG A 25 -15.71 20.15 -29.20
C ARG A 25 -14.61 20.49 -28.19
N THR A 26 -14.50 21.75 -27.78
CA THR A 26 -13.54 22.19 -26.76
C THR A 26 -13.78 21.50 -25.43
N LEU A 27 -15.04 21.35 -24.99
CA LEU A 27 -15.38 20.62 -23.78
C LEU A 27 -14.92 19.16 -23.84
N ARG A 28 -15.19 18.45 -24.95
CA ARG A 28 -14.72 17.07 -25.16
C ARG A 28 -13.21 16.96 -25.07
N LEU A 29 -12.47 17.88 -25.70
CA LEU A 29 -11.01 17.90 -25.65
C LEU A 29 -10.47 18.16 -24.25
N ASN A 30 -11.09 19.08 -23.50
CA ASN A 30 -10.72 19.36 -22.11
C ASN A 30 -10.96 18.16 -21.19
N ILE A 31 -12.09 17.45 -21.37
CA ILE A 31 -12.38 16.21 -20.65
C ILE A 31 -11.33 15.15 -20.96
N ASN A 32 -11.00 14.92 -22.24
CA ASN A 32 -9.99 13.94 -22.65
C ASN A 32 -8.58 14.31 -22.15
N ALA A 33 -8.24 15.59 -22.11
CA ALA A 33 -6.97 16.06 -21.55
C ALA A 33 -6.89 15.79 -20.05
N ARG A 34 -7.99 16.00 -19.33
CA ARG A 34 -8.09 15.69 -17.89
C ARG A 34 -7.96 14.19 -17.63
N GLU A 35 -8.63 13.34 -18.41
CA GLU A 35 -8.54 11.89 -18.23
C GLU A 35 -7.14 11.36 -18.55
N ARG A 36 -6.46 11.94 -19.55
CA ARG A 36 -5.06 11.59 -19.82
C ARG A 36 -4.17 11.88 -18.62
N ARG A 37 -4.30 13.06 -17.99
CA ARG A 37 -3.56 13.38 -16.76
C ARG A 37 -3.85 12.38 -15.65
N ARG A 38 -5.13 12.11 -15.37
CA ARG A 38 -5.54 11.09 -14.38
C ARG A 38 -4.91 9.72 -14.66
N MET A 39 -4.87 9.31 -15.93
CA MET A 39 -4.25 8.05 -16.35
C MET A 39 -2.72 8.05 -16.21
N HIS A 40 -2.06 9.21 -16.41
CA HIS A 40 -0.63 9.35 -16.13
C HIS A 40 -0.36 9.21 -14.63
N ASP A 41 -1.08 9.93 -13.77
CA ASP A 41 -0.92 9.82 -12.31
C ASP A 41 -1.10 8.37 -11.82
N LEU A 42 -2.08 7.65 -12.38
CA LEU A 42 -2.31 6.24 -12.08
C LEU A 42 -1.15 5.33 -12.53
N ASN A 43 -0.59 5.60 -13.71
CA ASN A 43 0.52 4.81 -14.22
C ASN A 43 1.80 5.09 -13.42
N ASP A 44 2.04 6.34 -13.03
CA ASP A 44 3.18 6.72 -12.21
C ASP A 44 3.12 5.99 -10.85
N ALA A 45 1.95 5.96 -10.20
CA ALA A 45 1.76 5.18 -8.96
C ALA A 45 1.96 3.66 -9.14
N LEU A 46 1.61 3.12 -10.32
CA LEU A 46 1.83 1.70 -10.63
C LEU A 46 3.31 1.39 -10.88
N ASP A 47 4.05 2.33 -11.46
CA ASP A 47 5.49 2.24 -11.65
C ASP A 47 6.22 2.35 -10.30
N ASP A 48 5.79 3.25 -9.40
CA ASP A 48 6.28 3.30 -8.02
C ASP A 48 6.02 1.97 -7.28
N LEU A 49 4.84 1.37 -7.47
CA LEU A 49 4.55 0.04 -6.92
C LEU A 49 5.50 -1.02 -7.48
N ARG A 50 5.88 -0.93 -8.76
CA ARG A 50 6.86 -1.86 -9.34
C ARG A 50 8.21 -1.73 -8.63
N LEU A 51 8.62 -0.51 -8.24
CA LEU A 51 9.91 -0.27 -7.60
C LEU A 51 10.09 -1.00 -6.26
N VAL A 52 9.00 -1.29 -5.55
CA VAL A 52 9.05 -1.99 -4.26
C VAL A 52 8.96 -3.52 -4.38
N ILE A 53 8.69 -4.06 -5.56
CA ILE A 53 8.59 -5.52 -5.75
C ILE A 53 10.00 -6.11 -5.88
N PRO A 54 10.34 -7.20 -5.16
CA PRO A 54 11.64 -7.85 -5.29
C PRO A 54 11.89 -8.39 -6.71
N TYR A 55 13.16 -8.36 -7.15
CA TYR A 55 13.66 -9.00 -8.38
C TYR A 55 13.10 -8.50 -9.72
N VAL A 56 12.14 -7.57 -9.73
CA VAL A 56 11.56 -7.02 -10.98
C VAL A 56 12.43 -6.03 -11.73
N HIS A 57 13.54 -5.60 -11.10
CA HIS A 57 14.54 -4.68 -11.66
C HIS A 57 15.67 -5.40 -12.39
N SER A 58 15.66 -6.74 -12.38
CA SER A 58 16.68 -7.48 -13.11
C SER A 58 16.57 -7.14 -14.61
N PRO A 59 17.68 -6.79 -15.28
CA PRO A 59 17.68 -6.34 -16.68
C PRO A 59 17.12 -7.38 -17.66
N SER A 60 16.97 -8.63 -17.23
CA SER A 60 16.30 -9.71 -17.97
C SER A 60 14.77 -9.67 -17.89
N VAL A 61 14.19 -8.93 -16.94
CA VAL A 61 12.74 -8.82 -16.76
C VAL A 61 12.24 -7.60 -17.53
N HIS A 62 11.73 -7.84 -18.73
CA HIS A 62 11.12 -6.81 -19.58
C HIS A 62 9.89 -6.14 -18.90
N LYS A 63 9.28 -5.16 -19.58
CA LYS A 63 8.11 -4.41 -19.09
C LYS A 63 6.96 -5.35 -18.67
N LEU A 64 6.86 -5.63 -17.36
CA LEU A 64 5.72 -6.31 -16.73
C LEU A 64 4.39 -5.64 -17.10
N SER A 65 3.37 -6.46 -17.32
CA SER A 65 2.00 -5.99 -17.52
C SER A 65 1.41 -5.44 -16.21
N LYS A 66 0.37 -4.59 -16.31
CA LYS A 66 -0.35 -4.08 -15.14
C LYS A 66 -0.85 -5.20 -14.24
N MET A 67 -1.34 -6.29 -14.84
CA MET A 67 -1.80 -7.44 -14.06
C MET A 67 -0.69 -8.20 -13.37
N ALA A 68 0.46 -8.38 -14.03
CA ALA A 68 1.61 -9.03 -13.42
C ALA A 68 2.12 -8.24 -12.22
N ILE A 69 2.20 -6.90 -12.32
CA ILE A 69 2.60 -6.02 -11.21
C ILE A 69 1.66 -6.22 -10.01
N LEU A 70 0.34 -6.19 -10.22
CA LEU A 70 -0.65 -6.37 -9.15
C LEU A 70 -0.57 -7.76 -8.49
N LEU A 71 -0.37 -8.82 -9.28
CA LEU A 71 -0.20 -10.18 -8.76
C LEU A 71 1.07 -10.32 -7.91
N LEU A 72 2.19 -9.79 -8.40
CA LEU A 72 3.45 -9.83 -7.67
C LEU A 72 3.38 -9.01 -6.38
N ALA A 73 2.76 -7.83 -6.41
CA ALA A 73 2.56 -7.02 -5.21
C ALA A 73 1.73 -7.76 -4.15
N LYS A 74 0.61 -8.38 -4.54
CA LYS A 74 -0.20 -9.21 -3.64
C LYS A 74 0.62 -10.34 -3.01
N ASN A 75 1.37 -11.09 -3.84
CA ASN A 75 2.18 -12.20 -3.36
C ASN A 75 3.29 -11.74 -2.43
N TYR A 76 3.88 -10.57 -2.71
CA TYR A 76 4.93 -10.01 -1.88
C TYR A 76 4.41 -9.62 -0.49
N ILE A 77 3.22 -9.01 -0.40
CA ILE A 77 2.57 -8.71 0.88
C ILE A 77 2.35 -10.00 1.69
N LEU A 78 1.82 -11.05 1.05
CA LEU A 78 1.56 -12.34 1.72
C LEU A 78 2.85 -12.98 2.24
N MET A 79 3.90 -12.99 1.42
CA MET A 79 5.20 -13.54 1.80
C MET A 79 5.81 -12.79 2.98
N GLN A 80 5.73 -11.45 3.00
CA GLN A 80 6.20 -10.65 4.13
C GLN A 80 5.42 -10.95 5.40
N ALA A 81 4.08 -11.07 5.31
CA ALA A 81 3.25 -11.40 6.46
C ALA A 81 3.61 -12.77 7.06
N GLN A 82 3.83 -13.79 6.20
CA GLN A 82 4.27 -15.12 6.62
C GLN A 82 5.66 -15.09 7.26
N ALA A 83 6.61 -14.36 6.68
CA ALA A 83 7.95 -14.22 7.23
C ALA A 83 7.94 -13.59 8.63
N LEU A 84 7.11 -12.57 8.84
CA LEU A 84 6.95 -11.94 10.16
C LEU A 84 6.33 -12.90 11.19
N GLU A 85 5.38 -13.74 10.78
CA GLU A 85 4.77 -14.74 11.67
C GLU A 85 5.77 -15.82 12.08
N GLU A 86 6.53 -16.36 11.13
CA GLU A 86 7.59 -17.33 11.43
C GLU A 86 8.67 -16.73 12.34
N MET A 87 9.06 -15.47 12.15
CA MET A 87 9.99 -14.79 13.05
C MET A 87 9.42 -14.68 14.48
N ARG A 88 8.14 -14.32 14.65
CA ARG A 88 7.49 -14.28 15.97
C ARG A 88 7.47 -15.65 16.63
N ARG A 89 7.15 -16.69 15.86
CA ARG A 89 7.14 -18.08 16.33
C ARG A 89 8.53 -18.54 16.78
N LEU A 90 9.57 -18.26 16.00
CA LEU A 90 10.97 -18.58 16.36
C LEU A 90 11.41 -17.84 17.63
N MET A 91 11.09 -16.56 17.78
CA MET A 91 11.37 -15.80 19.01
C MET A 91 10.67 -16.41 20.23
N ALA A 92 9.41 -16.82 20.09
CA ALA A 92 8.67 -17.48 21.17
C ALA A 92 9.32 -18.81 21.59
N TYR A 93 9.75 -19.63 20.63
CA TYR A 93 10.47 -20.87 20.92
C TYR A 93 11.79 -20.64 21.66
N LEU A 94 12.58 -19.66 21.22
CA LEU A 94 13.85 -19.33 21.89
C LEU A 94 13.63 -18.81 23.31
N ASN A 95 12.62 -17.96 23.52
CA ASN A 95 12.30 -17.42 24.85
C ASN A 95 11.77 -18.52 25.79
N GLN A 96 10.99 -19.47 25.28
CA GLN A 96 10.54 -20.63 26.05
C GLN A 96 11.70 -21.56 26.43
N GLY A 97 12.70 -21.75 25.55
CA GLY A 97 13.91 -22.51 25.85
C GLY A 97 14.80 -21.89 26.93
N GLN A 98 14.84 -20.56 27.04
CA GLN A 98 15.58 -19.87 28.10
C GLN A 98 14.91 -19.97 29.48
N ALA A 99 13.57 -20.05 29.54
CA ALA A 99 12.85 -20.19 30.81
C ALA A 99 13.17 -21.52 31.54
N ILE A 100 13.53 -22.56 30.79
CA ILE A 100 13.84 -23.89 31.36
C ILE A 100 15.25 -23.94 31.97
N SER A 101 16.20 -23.15 31.45
CA SER A 101 17.57 -23.08 31.97
C SER A 101 17.73 -22.12 33.16
N ALA A 102 16.82 -21.16 33.35
CA ALA A 102 16.82 -20.26 34.51
C ALA A 102 16.19 -20.90 35.78
N GLY A 103 15.56 -22.08 35.65
CA GLY A 103 14.87 -22.76 36.76
C GLY A 103 15.75 -23.59 37.70
N THR A 104 17.08 -23.62 37.52
CA THR A 104 17.99 -24.45 38.34
C THR A 104 18.90 -23.67 39.30
N SER A 105 18.66 -22.37 39.53
CA SER A 105 19.35 -21.65 40.60
C SER A 105 18.80 -22.05 41.98
N ILE A 106 19.38 -23.12 42.51
CA ILE A 106 19.76 -23.39 43.93
C ILE A 106 18.84 -22.75 44.99
N PRO A 107 18.09 -23.55 45.80
CA PRO A 107 17.44 -23.04 47.00
C PRO A 107 18.50 -22.73 48.07
N ASN A 108 18.75 -21.44 48.34
CA ASN A 108 19.54 -21.03 49.49
C ASN A 108 18.66 -21.12 50.75
N SER A 109 18.76 -22.23 51.48
CA SER A 109 18.16 -22.41 52.80
C SER A 109 18.92 -21.56 53.83
N ALA A 110 18.46 -20.33 54.09
CA ALA A 110 18.69 -19.62 55.35
C ALA A 110 17.94 -18.29 55.38
N ALA A 111 16.86 -18.23 56.16
CA ALA A 111 16.63 -17.19 57.18
C ALA A 111 15.13 -17.16 57.57
N VAL A 112 14.82 -17.93 58.61
CA VAL A 112 13.69 -17.67 59.50
C VAL A 112 13.93 -16.31 60.17
N ALA A 113 13.02 -15.35 60.04
CA ALA A 113 12.87 -14.25 60.99
C ALA A 113 11.45 -13.68 60.94
N LEU A 114 10.61 -14.18 61.85
CA LEU A 114 9.36 -13.59 62.30
C LEU A 114 9.62 -12.21 62.93
N HIS A 115 8.86 -11.19 62.54
CA HIS A 115 8.56 -10.05 63.41
C HIS A 115 7.13 -9.55 63.16
N PRO A 116 6.28 -9.46 64.21
CA PRO A 116 5.00 -8.77 64.17
C PRO A 116 5.17 -7.34 64.69
N HIS A 117 4.54 -6.33 64.07
CA HIS A 117 4.04 -5.15 64.80
C HIS A 117 3.04 -4.36 63.95
N SER A 118 1.97 -3.96 64.62
CA SER A 118 0.76 -3.29 64.20
C SER A 118 0.93 -1.79 63.91
N ARG A 119 0.23 -1.27 62.88
CA ARG A 119 -0.49 0.04 62.91
C ARG A 119 -1.38 0.15 61.68
N CYS A 120 -2.70 0.03 61.84
CA CYS A 120 -3.67 1.13 62.01
C CYS A 120 -3.80 2.05 60.77
N ALA A 121 -5.04 2.11 60.29
CA ALA A 121 -5.52 2.79 59.10
C ALA A 121 -5.37 4.33 59.15
N GLU A 122 -5.31 4.97 57.98
CA GLU A 122 -5.93 6.28 57.78
C GLU A 122 -6.25 6.49 56.28
N SER A 123 -7.30 7.27 56.06
CA SER A 123 -8.22 7.34 54.96
C SER A 123 -7.92 8.40 53.89
N ALA A 124 -8.58 8.23 52.73
CA ALA A 124 -9.28 9.28 51.98
C ALA A 124 -8.49 10.31 51.13
N GLN A 125 -8.90 10.32 49.85
CA GLN A 125 -9.30 11.48 49.01
C GLN A 125 -8.39 12.05 47.90
N ARG A 126 -9.09 12.32 46.77
CA ARG A 126 -8.82 13.18 45.58
C ARG A 126 -7.81 12.61 44.57
N GLY A 127 -8.08 12.45 43.27
CA GLY A 127 -9.01 13.07 42.31
C GLY A 127 -8.19 13.46 41.06
N PRO A 128 -8.65 13.29 39.79
CA PRO A 128 -7.79 13.46 38.62
C PRO A 128 -7.77 14.90 38.10
N SER A 129 -6.66 15.32 37.47
CA SER A 129 -6.60 16.56 36.67
C SER A 129 -5.48 16.50 35.63
N ARG A 130 -5.82 16.08 34.41
CA ARG A 130 -5.73 16.83 33.14
C ARG A 130 -5.80 15.89 31.95
#